data_AF-A0A3S3QVB9-F1
#
_entry.id   AF-A0A3S3QVB9-F1
#
_cell.length_a   1.000
_cell.length_b   1.000
_cell.length_c   1.000
_cell.angle_alpha   90.00
_cell.angle_beta   90.00
_cell.angle_gamma   90.00
#
_symmetry.space_group_name_H-M   'P 1'
#
loop_
_entity.id
_entity.type
_entity.pdbx_description
1 polymer ?
#
loop_
_entity_poly.entity_id
_entity_poly.type
_entity_poly.pdbx_seq_one_letter_code
_entity_poly.pdbx_strand_id
1 'polypeptide(L)'
;MSETRFWIQRLSKTGVRALHILGISGSAGGILYGVERELWLNWWILAMVTGVILMTLEISRSKLWLIQLKGVLTLVKLTLLGSFFIIPQHKPMLFITILLMSVLIAHGPAGLRHYSIWHRRRIDEKPRKKKR
;
A
#
# COMPACT_ATOMS: atom_id res chain seq x y z
N MET A 1 -6.18 17.97 17.92
CA MET A 1 -4.92 18.20 17.17
C MET A 1 -4.93 19.63 16.71
N SER A 2 -3.80 20.33 16.73
CA SER A 2 -3.67 21.63 16.05
C SER A 2 -3.88 21.42 14.54
N GLU A 3 -4.47 22.41 13.87
CA GLU A 3 -4.73 22.40 12.44
C GLU A 3 -3.46 22.15 11.62
N THR A 4 -2.34 22.77 12.02
CA THR A 4 -1.02 22.58 11.43
C THR A 4 -0.59 21.10 11.47
N ARG A 5 -0.78 20.42 12.61
CA ARG A 5 -0.43 18.99 12.74
C ARG A 5 -1.29 18.10 11.84
N PHE A 6 -2.55 18.45 11.63
CA PHE A 6 -3.43 17.73 10.73
C PHE A 6 -2.94 17.83 9.27
N TRP A 7 -2.63 19.04 8.81
CA TRP A 7 -2.13 19.28 7.46
C TRP A 7 -0.77 18.61 7.21
N ILE A 8 0.17 18.73 8.15
CA ILE A 8 1.47 18.05 8.07
C ILE A 8 1.27 16.54 7.89
N GLN A 9 0.46 15.90 8.75
CA GLN A 9 0.22 14.46 8.64
C GLN A 9 -0.42 14.06 7.31
N ARG A 10 -1.32 14.89 6.77
CA ARG A 10 -2.00 14.62 5.51
C ARG A 10 -1.03 14.76 4.33
N LEU A 11 -0.30 15.87 4.26
CA LEU A 11 0.64 16.15 3.18
C LEU A 11 1.81 15.18 3.18
N SER A 12 2.41 14.87 4.34
CA SER A 12 3.49 13.88 4.43
C SER A 12 3.04 12.51 3.92
N LYS A 13 1.84 12.05 4.30
CA LYS A 13 1.32 10.76 3.83
C LYS A 13 1.06 10.75 2.32
N THR A 14 0.55 11.85 1.77
CA THR A 14 0.37 12.02 0.33
C THR A 14 1.71 12.04 -0.40
N GLY A 15 2.72 12.75 0.13
CA GLY A 15 4.07 12.80 -0.43
C GLY A 15 4.73 11.42 -0.48
N VAL A 16 4.65 10.64 0.61
CA VAL A 16 5.17 9.26 0.62
C VAL A 16 4.45 8.38 -0.41
N ARG A 17 3.14 8.55 -0.60
CA ARG A 17 2.39 7.85 -1.67
C ARG A 17 2.83 8.27 -3.07
N ALA A 18 3.08 9.54 -3.30
CA ALA A 18 3.58 10.03 -4.58
C ALA A 18 4.96 9.41 -4.90
N LEU A 19 5.87 9.41 -3.92
CA LEU A 19 7.18 8.74 -4.04
C LEU A 19 7.05 7.22 -4.25
N HIS A 20 6.08 6.58 -3.59
CA HIS A 20 5.80 5.16 -3.79
C HIS A 20 5.37 4.85 -5.22
N ILE A 21 4.44 5.64 -5.77
CA ILE A 21 4.00 5.50 -7.16
C ILE A 21 5.16 5.76 -8.12
N LEU A 22 5.97 6.80 -7.86
CA LEU A 22 7.16 7.09 -8.66
C LEU A 22 8.14 5.91 -8.69
N GLY A 23 8.42 5.29 -7.54
CA GLY A 23 9.26 4.09 -7.47
C GLY A 23 8.66 2.88 -8.21
N ILE A 24 7.34 2.67 -8.11
CA ILE A 24 6.64 1.62 -8.87
C ILE A 24 6.78 1.87 -10.37
N SER A 25 6.52 3.09 -10.84
CA SER A 25 6.60 3.45 -12.25
C SER A 25 8.02 3.29 -12.79
N GLY A 26 9.05 3.73 -12.05
CA GLY A 26 10.44 3.57 -12.45
C GLY A 26 10.91 2.12 -12.47
N SER A 27 10.41 1.27 -11.54
CA SER A 27 10.75 -0.15 -11.51
C SER A 27 10.00 -1.01 -12.54
N ALA A 28 8.90 -0.50 -13.10
CA ALA A 28 8.12 -1.21 -14.12
C ALA A 28 8.95 -1.56 -15.36
N GLY A 29 9.88 -0.69 -15.77
CA GLY A 29 10.76 -0.95 -16.92
C GLY A 29 11.55 -2.25 -16.78
N GLY A 30 12.17 -2.45 -15.61
CA GLY A 30 12.89 -3.68 -15.28
C GLY A 30 12.02 -4.92 -15.20
N ILE A 31 10.85 -4.78 -14.57
CA ILE A 31 9.97 -5.93 -14.28
C ILE A 31 9.21 -6.39 -15.51
N LEU A 32 8.78 -5.46 -16.38
CA LEU A 32 7.97 -5.78 -17.55
C LEU A 32 8.81 -6.11 -18.79
N TYR A 33 9.95 -5.43 -18.96
CA TYR A 33 10.75 -5.53 -20.18
C TYR A 33 12.13 -6.16 -19.97
N GLY A 34 12.45 -6.58 -18.75
CA GLY A 34 13.73 -7.24 -18.45
C GLY A 34 14.94 -6.33 -18.57
N VAL A 35 14.76 -5.01 -18.37
CA VAL A 35 15.85 -4.03 -18.38
C VAL A 35 16.89 -4.36 -17.30
N GLU A 36 18.17 -4.08 -17.60
CA GLU A 36 19.31 -4.24 -16.69
C GLU A 36 19.01 -3.71 -15.29
N ARG A 37 19.37 -4.50 -14.28
CA ARG A 37 18.98 -4.29 -12.87
C ARG A 37 19.40 -2.91 -12.35
N GLU A 38 20.57 -2.47 -12.77
CA GLU A 38 21.23 -1.24 -12.34
C GLU A 38 20.38 -0.01 -12.68
N LEU A 39 19.63 -0.05 -13.78
CA LEU A 39 18.80 1.05 -14.25
C LEU A 39 17.52 1.24 -13.42
N TRP A 40 17.08 0.20 -12.68
CA TRP A 40 15.80 0.24 -11.97
C TRP A 40 15.84 -0.15 -10.50
N LEU A 41 16.99 -0.60 -9.98
CA LEU A 41 17.14 -1.02 -8.59
C LEU A 41 16.81 0.11 -7.60
N ASN A 42 17.25 1.34 -7.88
CA ASN A 42 16.97 2.48 -7.00
C ASN A 42 15.47 2.82 -6.95
N TRP A 43 14.78 2.71 -8.08
CA TRP A 43 13.32 2.88 -8.15
C TRP A 43 12.59 1.78 -7.37
N TRP A 44 13.07 0.54 -7.45
CA TRP A 44 12.55 -0.57 -6.67
C TRP A 44 12.75 -0.35 -5.16
N ILE A 45 13.95 0.05 -4.74
CA ILE A 45 14.25 0.36 -3.34
C ILE A 45 13.33 1.48 -2.84
N LEU A 46 13.14 2.54 -3.62
CA LEU A 46 12.22 3.63 -3.30
C LEU A 46 10.79 3.11 -3.11
N ALA A 47 10.29 2.27 -4.01
CA ALA A 47 8.96 1.67 -3.91
C ALA A 47 8.83 0.81 -2.64
N MET A 48 9.83 0.00 -2.31
CA MET A 48 9.82 -0.87 -1.14
C MET A 48 9.85 -0.08 0.16
N VAL A 49 10.79 0.85 0.30
CA VAL A 49 10.95 1.66 1.52
C VAL A 49 9.69 2.47 1.79
N THR A 50 9.18 3.18 0.78
CA THR A 50 7.95 3.98 0.93
C THR A 50 6.71 3.12 1.18
N GLY A 51 6.62 1.93 0.58
CA GLY A 51 5.55 0.97 0.81
C GLY A 51 5.51 0.48 2.26
N VAL A 52 6.68 0.14 2.82
CA VAL A 52 6.82 -0.26 4.23
C VAL A 52 6.44 0.90 5.16
N ILE A 53 6.90 2.12 4.89
CA ILE A 53 6.53 3.31 5.67
C ILE A 53 5.01 3.48 5.69
N LEU A 54 4.35 3.40 4.53
CA LEU A 54 2.89 3.55 4.42
C LEU A 54 2.15 2.47 5.22
N MET A 55 2.59 1.21 5.12
CA MET A 55 1.99 0.10 5.87
C MET A 55 2.16 0.29 7.39
N THR A 56 3.36 0.62 7.85
CA THR A 56 3.65 0.86 9.26
C THR A 56 2.82 2.00 9.83
N LEU A 57 2.63 3.08 9.06
CA LEU A 57 1.78 4.21 9.44
C LEU A 57 0.29 3.83 9.55
N GLU A 58 -0.21 2.89 8.73
CA GLU A 58 -1.58 2.39 8.83
C GLU A 58 -1.75 1.49 10.07
N ILE A 59 -0.86 0.53 10.28
CA ILE A 59 -0.91 -0.41 11.42
C ILE A 59 -0.80 0.36 12.75
N SER A 60 0.11 1.32 12.83
CA SER A 60 0.30 2.15 14.03
C SER A 60 -0.92 3.01 14.38
N ARG A 61 -1.75 3.36 13.39
CA ARG A 61 -2.99 4.13 13.61
C ARG A 61 -4.14 3.24 14.06
N SER A 62 -4.22 2.02 13.55
CA SER A 62 -5.35 1.13 13.79
C SER A 62 -4.96 -0.34 13.62
N LYS A 63 -5.00 -1.10 14.71
CA LYS A 63 -4.82 -2.56 14.63
C LYS A 63 -5.94 -3.24 13.84
N LEU A 64 -7.13 -2.61 13.75
CA LEU A 64 -8.24 -3.09 12.94
C LEU A 64 -7.91 -3.11 11.44
N TRP A 65 -6.90 -2.35 11.01
CA TRP A 65 -6.43 -2.36 9.63
C TRP A 65 -6.12 -3.78 9.14
N LEU A 66 -5.55 -4.64 10.01
CA LEU A 66 -5.18 -6.03 9.68
C LEU A 66 -6.37 -6.92 9.30
N ILE A 67 -7.58 -6.58 9.77
CA ILE A 67 -8.81 -7.34 9.49
C ILE A 67 -9.78 -6.61 8.56
N GLN A 68 -9.48 -5.36 8.21
CA GLN A 68 -10.22 -4.58 7.23
C GLN A 68 -9.74 -4.95 5.82
N LEU A 69 -10.65 -4.92 4.85
CA LEU A 69 -10.39 -5.30 3.46
C LEU A 69 -9.18 -4.57 2.87
N LYS A 70 -9.03 -3.26 3.15
CA LYS A 70 -7.87 -2.48 2.68
C LYS A 70 -6.53 -3.06 3.17
N GLY A 71 -6.48 -3.57 4.39
CA GLY A 71 -5.25 -4.11 4.96
C GLY A 71 -5.02 -5.55 4.52
N VAL A 72 -6.06 -6.38 4.53
CA VAL A 72 -5.96 -7.74 3.99
C VAL A 72 -5.48 -7.74 2.55
N LEU A 73 -6.05 -6.89 1.69
CA LEU A 73 -5.60 -6.81 0.30
C LEU A 73 -4.18 -6.25 0.14
N THR A 74 -3.74 -5.40 1.08
CA THR A 74 -2.34 -4.97 1.14
C THR A 74 -1.42 -6.15 1.48
N LEU A 75 -1.82 -7.01 2.43
CA LEU A 75 -1.07 -8.22 2.78
C LEU A 75 -1.04 -9.22 1.61
N VAL A 76 -2.17 -9.42 0.91
CA VAL A 76 -2.22 -10.24 -0.32
C VAL A 76 -1.24 -9.71 -1.37
N LYS A 77 -1.18 -8.39 -1.56
CA LYS A 77 -0.19 -7.76 -2.45
C LYS A 77 1.24 -8.09 -2.04
N LEU A 78 1.57 -8.10 -0.73
CA LEU A 78 2.90 -8.46 -0.26
C LEU A 78 3.21 -9.95 -0.48
N THR A 79 2.22 -10.83 -0.33
CA THR A 79 2.37 -12.26 -0.68
C THR A 79 2.64 -12.44 -2.17
N LEU A 80 1.91 -11.74 -3.04
CA LEU A 80 2.16 -11.74 -4.49
C LEU A 80 3.56 -11.20 -4.81
N LEU A 81 3.99 -10.16 -4.11
CA LEU A 81 5.34 -9.61 -4.27
C LEU A 81 6.42 -10.63 -3.85
N GLY A 82 6.23 -11.31 -2.71
CA GLY A 82 7.12 -12.37 -2.25
C GLY A 82 7.21 -13.56 -3.21
N SER A 83 6.13 -13.83 -3.96
CA SER A 83 6.13 -14.88 -4.98
C SER A 83 7.08 -14.61 -6.16
N PHE A 84 7.64 -13.40 -6.30
CA PHE A 84 8.69 -13.10 -7.30
C PHE A 84 9.92 -14.00 -7.14
N PHE A 85 10.18 -14.51 -5.93
CA PHE A 85 11.28 -15.44 -5.66
C PHE A 85 10.94 -16.90 -5.97
N ILE A 86 9.64 -17.27 -5.90
CA ILE A 86 9.17 -18.65 -6.08
C ILE A 86 8.86 -18.93 -7.55
N ILE A 87 8.22 -17.96 -8.22
CA ILE A 87 7.78 -18.06 -9.63
C ILE A 87 8.30 -16.85 -10.44
N PRO A 88 9.63 -16.68 -10.57
CA PRO A 88 10.24 -15.53 -11.20
C PRO A 88 9.83 -15.34 -12.67
N GLN A 89 9.47 -16.41 -13.38
CA GLN A 89 8.98 -16.38 -14.75
C GLN A 89 7.64 -15.63 -14.92
N HIS A 90 6.88 -15.45 -13.83
CA HIS A 90 5.59 -14.75 -13.84
C HIS A 90 5.67 -13.33 -13.25
N LYS A 91 6.87 -12.79 -13.01
CA LYS A 91 7.08 -11.42 -12.46
C LYS A 91 6.24 -10.34 -13.16
N PRO A 92 6.17 -10.27 -14.52
CA PRO A 92 5.37 -9.24 -15.18
C PRO A 92 3.87 -9.36 -14.84
N MET A 93 3.31 -10.58 -14.91
CA MET A 93 1.89 -10.82 -14.65
C MET A 93 1.53 -10.57 -13.18
N LEU A 94 2.40 -10.98 -12.26
CA LEU A 94 2.25 -10.70 -10.83
C LEU A 94 2.30 -9.19 -10.56
N PHE A 95 3.23 -8.48 -11.17
CA PHE A 95 3.35 -7.03 -11.04
C PHE A 95 2.10 -6.29 -11.54
N ILE A 96 1.59 -6.66 -12.72
CA ILE A 96 0.35 -6.09 -13.27
C ILE A 96 -0.83 -6.36 -12.33
N THR A 97 -0.95 -7.58 -11.82
CA THR A 97 -2.01 -7.96 -10.87
C THR A 97 -1.93 -7.11 -9.61
N ILE A 98 -0.73 -6.97 -9.03
CA ILE A 98 -0.47 -6.11 -7.87
C ILE A 98 -0.87 -4.66 -8.14
N LEU A 99 -0.55 -4.13 -9.32
CA LEU A 99 -0.83 -2.75 -9.71
C LEU A 99 -2.33 -2.52 -9.86
N LEU A 100 -3.03 -3.40 -10.59
CA LEU A 100 -4.49 -3.33 -10.77
C LEU A 100 -5.22 -3.42 -9.43
N MET A 101 -4.85 -4.39 -8.58
CA MET A 101 -5.39 -4.50 -7.23
C MET A 101 -5.18 -3.21 -6.44
N SER A 102 -3.98 -2.61 -6.51
CA SER A 102 -3.66 -1.37 -5.79
C SER A 102 -4.59 -0.22 -6.19
N VAL A 103 -4.86 -0.05 -7.48
CA VAL A 103 -5.76 0.99 -8.00
C VAL A 103 -7.21 0.76 -7.55
N LEU A 104 -7.70 -0.48 -7.68
CA LEU A 104 -9.07 -0.85 -7.29
C LEU A 104 -9.31 -0.59 -5.79
N ILE A 105 -8.33 -0.88 -4.93
CA ILE A 105 -8.43 -0.63 -3.49
C ILE A 105 -8.36 0.87 -3.19
N ALA A 106 -7.47 1.60 -3.87
CA ALA A 106 -7.26 3.02 -3.62
C ALA A 106 -8.50 3.86 -3.97
N HIS A 107 -9.14 3.57 -5.11
CA HIS A 107 -10.32 4.25 -5.61
C HIS A 107 -11.64 3.58 -5.24
N GLY A 108 -11.59 2.40 -4.61
CA GLY A 108 -12.78 1.70 -4.15
C GLY A 108 -13.57 2.50 -3.10
N PRO A 109 -14.91 2.35 -3.06
CA PRO A 109 -15.77 3.07 -2.14
C PRO A 109 -15.36 2.85 -0.68
N ALA A 110 -15.53 3.88 0.15
CA ALA A 110 -15.09 3.87 1.54
C ALA A 110 -15.69 2.69 2.33
N GLY A 111 -16.94 2.31 2.03
CA GLY A 111 -17.60 1.15 2.64
C GLY A 111 -16.85 -0.17 2.44
N LEU A 112 -16.28 -0.41 1.25
CA LEU A 112 -15.49 -1.61 0.98
C LEU A 112 -14.17 -1.58 1.73
N ARG A 113 -13.47 -0.44 1.76
CA ARG A 113 -12.16 -0.34 2.43
C ARG A 113 -12.23 -0.59 3.94
N HIS A 114 -13.33 -0.20 4.58
CA HIS A 114 -13.57 -0.38 6.01
C HIS A 114 -14.39 -1.63 6.35
N TYR A 115 -14.71 -2.46 5.36
CA TYR A 115 -15.36 -3.74 5.57
C TYR A 115 -14.41 -4.70 6.30
N SER A 116 -14.84 -5.26 7.43
CA SER A 116 -14.08 -6.29 8.14
C SER A 116 -14.41 -7.65 7.56
N ILE A 117 -13.39 -8.37 7.07
CA ILE A 117 -13.55 -9.73 6.55
C ILE A 117 -13.94 -10.70 7.68
N TRP A 118 -13.34 -10.51 8.86
CA TRP A 118 -13.63 -11.33 10.04
C TRP A 118 -15.06 -11.16 10.54
N HIS A 119 -15.52 -9.92 10.74
CA HIS A 119 -16.84 -9.64 11.31
C HIS A 119 -17.96 -9.58 10.26
N ARG A 120 -17.62 -9.68 8.97
CA ARG A 120 -18.52 -9.56 7.81
C ARG A 120 -19.42 -8.33 7.85
N ARG A 121 -18.89 -7.22 8.38
CA ARG A 121 -19.58 -5.93 8.46
C ARG A 121 -18.59 -4.78 8.38
N ARG A 122 -19.09 -3.60 8.02
CA ARG A 122 -18.32 -2.36 8.09
C ARG A 122 -17.97 -2.05 9.54
N ILE A 123 -16.69 -1.83 9.80
CA ILE A 123 -16.21 -1.37 11.11
C ILE A 123 -15.52 -0.04 10.89
N ASP A 124 -16.21 1.03 11.28
CA ASP A 124 -15.62 2.35 11.34
C ASP A 124 -14.74 2.46 12.58
N GLU A 125 -13.56 3.04 12.41
CA GLU A 125 -12.69 3.36 13.54
C GLU A 125 -13.40 4.41 14.40
N LYS A 126 -13.77 4.06 15.65
CA LYS A 126 -14.41 5.01 16.56
C LYS A 126 -13.56 6.28 16.64
N PRO A 127 -14.15 7.48 16.57
CA PRO A 127 -13.40 8.70 16.84
C PRO A 127 -12.81 8.57 18.24
N ARG A 128 -11.48 8.69 18.33
CA ARG A 128 -10.73 8.65 19.59
C ARG A 128 -11.44 9.58 20.57
N LYS A 129 -12.10 9.04 21.60
CA LYS A 129 -12.75 9.84 22.65
C LYS A 129 -11.71 10.86 23.10
N LYS A 130 -12.02 12.17 22.96
CA LYS A 130 -11.26 13.22 23.65
C LYS A 130 -11.25 12.80 25.11
N LYS A 131 -10.08 12.43 25.65
CA LYS A 131 -9.90 12.37 27.10
C LYS A 131 -10.21 13.78 27.58
N ARG A 132 -11.31 13.92 28.32
CA ARG A 132 -11.65 15.13 29.08
C ARG A 132 -10.54 15.39 30.09
#